data_AF-A0A435GJT2-F1
#
_entry.id   AF-A0A435GJT2-F1
#
_cell.length_a   1.000
_cell.length_b   1.000
_cell.length_c   1.000
_cell.angle_alpha   90.00
_cell.angle_beta   90.00
_cell.angle_gamma   90.00
#
_symmetry.space_group_name_H-M   'P 1'
#
loop_
_entity.id
_entity.type
_entity.pdbx_description
1 polymer ?
#
loop_
_entity_poly.entity_id
_entity_poly.type
_entity_poly.pdbx_seq_one_letter_code
_entity_poly.pdbx_strand_id
1 'polypeptide(L)'
;SYPGAVWHGRVASISPASSSSFSLLPAQNTTGNWVKVVQRIPMRVTVDDLQGKPPLRGGMSVVVGIDTGHARGLPDFVTELLGRFGQKS
;
A
#
# COMPACT_ATOMS: atom_id res chain seq x y z
N SER A 1 12.51 8.52 -18.78
CA SER A 1 11.11 8.23 -18.43
C SER A 1 10.50 7.43 -19.57
N TYR A 2 9.63 6.45 -19.28
CA TYR A 2 8.95 5.64 -20.29
C TYR A 2 7.44 5.90 -20.25
N PRO A 3 6.93 6.95 -20.91
CA PRO A 3 5.50 7.23 -20.94
C PRO A 3 4.75 6.10 -21.66
N GLY A 4 3.66 5.61 -21.05
CA GLY A 4 2.81 4.55 -21.61
C GLY A 4 3.34 3.12 -21.44
N ALA A 5 4.56 2.93 -20.95
CA ALA A 5 5.08 1.60 -20.67
C ALA A 5 4.61 1.13 -19.28
N VAL A 6 3.99 -0.04 -19.23
CA VAL A 6 3.49 -0.67 -18.00
C VAL A 6 4.20 -2.00 -17.80
N TRP A 7 4.70 -2.23 -16.59
CA TRP A 7 5.28 -3.52 -16.18
C TRP A 7 4.34 -4.19 -15.20
N HIS A 8 4.17 -5.49 -15.37
CA HIS A 8 3.43 -6.33 -14.44
C HIS A 8 4.41 -7.16 -13.60
N GLY A 9 4.00 -7.43 -12.38
CA GLY A 9 4.85 -8.09 -11.41
C GLY A 9 4.09 -8.35 -10.12
N ARG A 10 4.84 -8.74 -9.10
CA ARG A 10 4.29 -9.12 -7.80
C ARG A 10 5.05 -8.44 -6.68
N VAL A 11 4.35 -8.14 -5.59
CA VAL A 11 4.99 -7.77 -4.33
C VAL A 11 5.71 -9.01 -3.80
N ALA A 12 7.04 -9.01 -3.88
CA ALA A 12 7.87 -10.14 -3.44
C ALA A 12 8.01 -10.17 -1.92
N SER A 13 8.13 -9.00 -1.29
CA SER A 13 8.16 -8.89 0.16
C SER A 13 7.77 -7.49 0.61
N ILE A 14 7.08 -7.41 1.74
CA ILE A 14 6.97 -6.21 2.54
C ILE A 14 7.89 -6.44 3.71
N SER A 15 8.88 -5.58 3.90
CA SER A 15 9.75 -5.73 5.08
C SER A 15 8.89 -5.40 6.29
N PRO A 16 8.67 -6.36 7.21
CA PRO A 16 8.10 -6.00 8.51
C PRO A 16 9.11 -5.03 9.10
N ALA A 17 8.69 -3.78 9.34
CA ALA A 17 9.51 -2.77 9.97
C ALA A 17 9.87 -3.27 11.39
N SER A 18 10.88 -4.12 11.46
CA SER A 18 11.38 -4.81 12.65
C SER A 18 12.70 -4.20 13.10
N SER A 19 12.97 -2.96 12.68
CA SER A 19 13.63 -1.99 13.56
C SER A 19 12.57 -1.41 14.50
N SER A 20 11.93 -2.30 15.26
CA SER A 20 11.08 -1.89 16.37
C SER A 20 11.91 -1.01 17.30
N SER A 21 11.39 0.17 17.62
CA SER A 21 11.52 0.73 18.97
C SER A 21 12.92 1.18 19.41
N PHE A 22 13.51 2.22 18.81
CA PHE A 22 14.43 3.08 19.57
C PHE A 22 14.30 4.56 19.18
N SER A 23 13.31 5.21 19.78
CA SER A 23 13.57 6.49 20.46
C SER A 23 12.68 6.52 21.70
N LEU A 24 13.29 6.27 22.85
CA LEU A 24 12.67 6.35 24.18
C LEU A 24 12.44 7.80 24.63
N LEU A 25 12.24 8.74 23.71
CA LEU A 25 11.98 10.12 24.07
C LEU A 25 10.84 10.64 23.20
N PRO A 26 9.60 10.68 23.71
CA PRO A 26 8.74 11.78 23.29
C PRO A 26 9.52 13.05 23.64
N ALA A 27 9.96 13.80 22.64
CA ALA A 27 10.34 15.18 22.90
C ALA A 27 9.07 15.83 23.43
N GLN A 28 9.00 16.03 24.75
CA GLN A 28 7.94 16.81 25.38
C GLN A 28 7.99 18.22 24.80
N ASN A 29 7.25 18.44 23.72
CA ASN A 29 6.97 19.77 23.21
C ASN A 29 5.93 20.38 24.14
N THR A 30 6.39 21.13 25.14
CA THR A 30 5.58 21.88 26.14
C THR A 30 4.74 23.03 25.53
N THR A 31 4.44 22.98 24.23
CA THR A 31 3.81 24.08 23.46
C THR A 31 2.69 23.64 22.51
N GLY A 32 2.28 22.37 22.50
CA GLY A 32 1.05 21.93 21.83
C GLY A 32 1.10 21.86 20.28
N ASN A 33 2.29 21.84 19.67
CA ASN A 33 2.40 21.68 18.22
C ASN A 33 2.40 20.20 17.80
N TRP A 34 1.39 19.79 17.03
CA TRP A 34 1.27 18.43 16.50
C TRP A 34 2.11 18.27 15.23
N VAL A 35 3.13 17.41 15.26
CA VAL A 35 3.91 17.05 14.06
C VAL A 35 3.46 15.68 13.55
N LYS A 36 2.88 15.64 12.35
CA LYS A 36 2.55 14.39 11.68
C LYS A 36 3.83 13.72 11.17
N VAL A 37 4.20 12.59 11.79
CA VAL A 37 5.32 11.77 11.33
C VAL A 37 4.79 10.75 10.31
N VAL A 38 5.33 10.78 9.09
CA VAL A 38 5.00 9.79 8.05
C VAL A 38 5.93 8.58 8.20
N GLN A 39 5.38 7.44 8.58
CA GLN A 39 6.12 6.17 8.57
C GLN A 39 6.07 5.56 7.17
N ARG A 40 7.24 5.33 6.58
CA ARG A 40 7.38 4.66 5.28
C ARG A 40 7.72 3.19 5.49
N ILE A 41 7.00 2.30 4.82
CA ILE A 41 7.25 0.85 4.89
C ILE A 41 7.97 0.45 3.60
N PRO A 42 9.22 -0.04 3.68
CA PRO A 42 9.93 -0.51 2.50
C PRO A 42 9.33 -1.81 1.99
N MET A 43 9.19 -1.90 0.67
CA MET A 43 8.69 -3.09 -0.02
C MET A 43 9.55 -3.40 -1.24
N ARG A 44 9.61 -4.68 -1.58
CA ARG A 44 10.28 -5.19 -2.77
C ARG A 44 9.23 -5.72 -3.75
N VAL A 45 9.32 -5.27 -4.99
CA VAL A 45 8.46 -5.71 -6.10
C VAL A 45 9.34 -6.41 -7.13
N THR A 46 8.94 -7.60 -7.57
CA THR A 46 9.54 -8.28 -8.72
C THR A 46 8.75 -7.96 -9.96
N VAL A 47 9.45 -7.79 -11.08
CA VAL A 47 8.85 -7.55 -12.39
C VAL A 47 9.02 -8.82 -13.21
N ASP A 48 7.91 -9.39 -13.63
CA ASP A 48 7.89 -10.68 -14.33
C ASP A 48 7.85 -10.47 -15.86
N ASP A 49 7.33 -9.33 -16.31
CA ASP A 49 7.07 -9.02 -17.71
C ASP A 49 8.11 -8.03 -18.27
N LEU A 50 9.27 -8.55 -18.67
CA LEU A 50 10.40 -7.78 -19.21
C LEU A 50 10.59 -7.92 -20.73
N GLN A 51 9.95 -8.90 -21.37
CA GLN A 51 10.20 -9.17 -22.79
C GLN A 51 9.61 -8.07 -23.68
N GLY A 52 10.40 -7.61 -24.66
CA GLY A 52 9.99 -6.57 -25.60
C GLY A 52 9.82 -5.17 -25.00
N LYS A 53 10.15 -4.98 -23.72
CA LYS A 53 10.04 -3.69 -23.03
C LYS A 53 11.40 -3.02 -22.83
N PRO A 54 11.43 -1.68 -22.76
CA PRO A 54 12.65 -0.96 -22.39
C PRO A 54 13.20 -1.45 -21.04
N PRO A 55 14.53 -1.54 -20.88
CA PRO A 55 15.13 -2.01 -19.63
C PRO A 55 14.92 -1.00 -18.50
N LEU A 56 14.47 -1.49 -17.34
CA LEU A 56 14.42 -0.70 -16.10
C LEU A 56 15.83 -0.51 -15.55
N ARG A 57 16.20 0.73 -15.25
CA ARG A 57 17.52 1.10 -14.71
C ARG A 57 17.42 1.53 -13.25
N GLY A 58 18.47 1.24 -12.48
CA GLY A 58 18.59 1.72 -11.11
C GLY A 58 18.50 3.25 -11.05
N GLY A 59 17.79 3.78 -10.05
CA GLY A 59 17.55 5.22 -9.86
C GLY A 59 16.31 5.77 -10.57
N MET A 60 15.56 4.95 -11.31
CA MET A 60 14.28 5.37 -11.88
C MET A 60 13.18 5.44 -10.81
N SER A 61 12.41 6.52 -10.83
CA SER A 61 11.13 6.61 -10.11
C SER A 61 10.01 5.97 -10.92
N VAL A 62 9.08 5.32 -10.22
CA VAL A 62 7.90 4.67 -10.81
C VAL A 62 6.66 4.99 -10.01
N VAL A 63 5.50 4.97 -10.66
CA VAL A 63 4.20 4.95 -9.99
C VAL A 63 3.72 3.51 -9.95
N VAL A 64 3.33 3.03 -8.78
CA VAL A 64 2.95 1.61 -8.56
C VAL A 64 1.49 1.54 -8.14
N GLY A 65 0.69 0.75 -8.86
CA GLY A 65 -0.63 0.30 -8.42
C GLY A 65 -0.52 -1.11 -7.85
N ILE A 66 -1.06 -1.34 -6.64
CA ILE A 66 -1.06 -2.64 -5.99
C ILE A 66 -2.51 -3.09 -5.82
N ASP A 67 -2.85 -4.24 -6.40
CA ASP A 67 -4.09 -4.94 -6.08
C ASP A 67 -3.87 -5.80 -4.82
N THR A 68 -4.72 -5.61 -3.81
CA THR A 68 -4.64 -6.32 -2.53
C THR A 68 -5.66 -7.45 -2.42
N GLY A 69 -6.43 -7.71 -3.48
CA GLY A 69 -7.52 -8.68 -3.51
C GLY A 69 -8.69 -8.35 -2.57
N HIS A 70 -8.59 -7.27 -1.79
CA HIS A 70 -9.66 -6.76 -0.97
C HIS A 70 -10.55 -5.87 -1.84
N ALA A 71 -11.67 -6.42 -2.28
CA ALA A 71 -12.79 -5.59 -2.66
C ALA A 71 -13.19 -4.80 -1.42
N ARG A 72 -13.08 -3.47 -1.48
CA ARG A 72 -13.78 -2.61 -0.54
C ARG A 72 -15.26 -2.71 -0.91
N GLY A 73 -15.86 -3.86 -0.56
CA GLY A 73 -17.26 -4.16 -0.80
C GLY A 73 -18.15 -3.18 -0.05
N LEU A 74 -19.45 -3.26 -0.35
CA LEU A 74 -20.44 -2.59 0.48
C LEU A 74 -20.16 -2.94 1.95
N PRO A 75 -20.10 -1.95 2.85
CA PRO A 75 -19.87 -2.19 4.27
C PRO A 75 -20.78 -3.32 4.76
N ASP A 76 -20.29 -4.14 5.71
CA ASP A 76 -21.04 -5.31 6.20
C ASP A 76 -22.46 -4.95 6.64
N PHE A 77 -22.68 -3.74 7.17
CA PHE A 77 -24.00 -3.24 7.54
C PHE A 77 -24.96 -3.11 6.35
N VAL A 78 -24.48 -2.75 5.15
CA VAL A 78 -25.31 -2.64 3.94
C VAL A 78 -25.65 -4.03 3.42
N THR A 79 -24.68 -4.95 3.43
CA THR A 79 -24.89 -6.36 3.05
C THR A 79 -25.91 -7.01 3.98
N GLU A 80 -25.84 -6.75 5.29
CA GLU A 80 -26.82 -7.21 6.28
C GLU A 80 -28.20 -6.55 6.09
N LEU A 81 -28.24 -5.25 5.80
CA LEU A 81 -29.49 -4.53 5.55
C LEU A 81 -30.23 -5.10 4.33
N LEU A 82 -29.52 -5.28 3.21
CA LEU A 82 -30.09 -5.86 2.00
C LEU A 82 -30.49 -7.33 2.18
N GLY A 83 -29.71 -8.11 2.95
CA GLY A 83 -30.06 -9.49 3.29
C GLY A 83 -31.33 -9.61 4.14
N ARG A 84 -31.54 -8.70 5.10
CA ARG A 84 -32.74 -8.68 5.96
C ARG A 84 -34.02 -8.33 5.21
N PHE A 85 -33.94 -7.56 4.13
CA PHE A 85 -35.11 -7.26 3.30
C PHE A 85 -35.49 -8.40 2.33
N GLY A 86 -34.61 -9.36 2.09
CA GLY A 86 -34.87 -10.51 1.20
C GLY A 86 -35.48 -11.74 1.87
N GLN A 87 -35.60 -11.77 3.21
CA GLN A 87 -35.98 -12.98 3.96
C GLN A 87 -37.39 -12.93 4.58
N LYS A 88 -38.28 -12.09 4.07
CA LYS A 88 -39.72 -12.16 4.38
C LYS A 88 -40.53 -12.42 3.12
N SER A 89 -40.67 -13.69 2.78
CA SER A 89 -41.85 -14.24 2.11
C SER A 89 -42.36 -15.42 2.90
#